data_AF-A0A3M1DG36-F1
#
_entry.id   AF-A0A3M1DG36-F1
#
_cell.length_a   1.000
_cell.length_b   1.000
_cell.length_c   1.000
_cell.angle_alpha   90.00
_cell.angle_beta   90.00
_cell.angle_gamma   90.00
#
_symmetry.space_group_name_H-M   'P 1'
#
loop_
_entity.id
_entity.type
_entity.pdbx_description
1 polymer ?
#
loop_
_entity_poly.entity_id
_entity_poly.type
_entity_poly.pdbx_seq_one_letter_code
_entity_poly.pdbx_strand_id
1 'polypeptide(L)'
;MRTLLFLSSLLIVLGLALAPLPAVGATDPIAYALSDLRVMYLFDDPGEIDWPTIYYLNDRYGARVDLVSVETGVSFRAELHALPERQLFWHRFIAPEGQERYVDSILAAVWSDRRPDIILIGDSGNG
;
A
#
# COMPACT_ATOMS: atom_id res chain seq x y z
N MET A 1 46.38 16.23 -27.57
CA MET A 1 45.28 15.24 -27.54
C MET A 1 44.98 14.62 -26.17
N ARG A 2 45.70 14.91 -25.06
CA ARG A 2 45.36 14.41 -23.71
C ARG A 2 44.44 15.34 -22.91
N THR A 3 44.41 16.63 -23.20
CA THR A 3 43.63 17.64 -22.47
C THR A 3 42.14 17.64 -22.79
N LEU A 4 41.73 17.19 -23.99
CA LEU A 4 40.32 17.12 -24.40
C LEU A 4 39.55 15.97 -23.74
N LEU A 5 40.24 14.90 -23.32
CA LEU A 5 39.63 13.76 -22.63
C LEU A 5 39.32 14.04 -21.14
N PHE A 6 39.96 15.04 -20.53
CA PHE A 6 39.70 15.39 -19.12
C PHE A 6 38.48 16.29 -18.94
N LEU A 7 38.15 17.14 -19.93
CA LEU A 7 36.98 18.03 -19.86
C LEU A 7 35.65 17.28 -20.00
N SER A 8 35.61 16.20 -20.80
CA SER A 8 34.40 15.37 -20.94
C SER A 8 34.07 14.60 -19.66
N SER A 9 35.08 14.13 -18.93
CA SER A 9 34.90 13.39 -17.67
C SER A 9 34.35 14.28 -16.56
N LEU A 10 34.77 15.56 -16.52
CA LEU A 10 34.32 16.51 -15.51
C LEU A 10 32.84 16.90 -15.69
N LEU A 11 32.38 16.99 -16.94
CA LEU A 11 30.98 17.31 -17.28
C LEU A 11 30.01 16.18 -16.88
N ILE A 12 30.42 14.92 -16.99
CA ILE A 12 29.57 13.77 -16.60
C ILE A 12 29.39 13.72 -15.07
N VAL A 13 30.44 14.00 -14.30
CA VAL A 13 30.35 14.04 -12.83
C VAL A 13 29.49 15.22 -12.36
N LEU A 14 29.59 16.38 -13.00
CA LEU A 14 28.78 17.55 -12.67
C LEU A 14 27.30 17.34 -13.04
N GLY A 15 27.00 16.67 -14.16
CA GLY A 15 25.64 16.30 -14.56
C GLY A 15 24.98 15.28 -13.63
N LEU A 16 25.75 14.37 -13.03
CA LEU A 16 25.24 13.40 -12.05
C LEU A 16 24.96 14.06 -10.67
N ALA A 17 25.71 15.10 -10.30
CA ALA A 17 25.52 15.83 -9.05
C ALA A 17 24.30 16.77 -9.04
N LEU A 18 23.78 17.12 -10.22
CA LEU A 18 22.60 17.96 -10.43
C LEU A 18 21.34 17.14 -10.74
N ALA A 19 21.43 15.81 -10.77
CA ALA A 19 20.26 14.98 -10.83
C ALA A 19 19.42 15.26 -9.56
N PRO A 20 18.16 15.70 -9.68
CA PRO A 20 17.30 15.84 -8.53
C PRO A 20 17.25 14.47 -7.85
N LEU A 21 17.81 14.39 -6.64
CA LEU A 21 17.60 13.23 -5.80
C LEU A 21 16.10 12.99 -5.76
N PRO A 22 15.61 11.75 -5.98
CA PRO A 22 14.21 11.47 -5.75
C PRO A 22 13.92 11.98 -4.34
N ALA A 23 12.96 12.87 -4.21
CA ALA A 23 12.48 13.31 -2.91
C ALA A 23 11.90 12.07 -2.26
N VAL A 24 12.75 11.31 -1.58
CA VAL A 24 12.34 10.27 -0.64
C VAL A 24 11.64 11.07 0.44
N GLY A 25 10.31 11.16 0.32
CA GLY A 25 9.48 11.66 1.40
C GLY A 25 9.84 10.78 2.59
N ALA A 26 10.62 11.33 3.52
CA ALA A 26 11.07 10.59 4.68
C ALA A 26 9.83 10.28 5.51
N THR A 27 9.23 9.11 5.26
CA THR A 27 8.17 8.57 6.10
C THR A 27 8.79 8.40 7.48
N ASP A 28 8.30 9.15 8.47
CA ASP A 28 8.85 9.17 9.82
C ASP A 28 8.55 7.82 10.48
N PRO A 29 9.55 6.91 10.65
CA PRO A 29 9.31 5.61 11.27
C PRO A 29 8.82 5.74 12.72
N ILE A 30 9.08 6.88 13.37
CA ILE A 30 8.61 7.16 14.73
C ILE A 30 7.10 7.38 14.74
N ALA A 31 6.53 8.00 13.70
CA ALA A 31 5.08 8.22 13.61
C ALA A 31 4.30 6.88 13.59
N TYR A 32 4.82 5.86 12.89
CA TYR A 32 4.25 4.52 12.89
C TYR A 32 4.45 3.76 14.20
N ALA A 33 5.54 4.03 14.93
CA ALA A 33 5.78 3.38 16.22
C ALA A 33 4.89 3.94 17.35
N LEU A 34 4.46 5.20 17.22
CA LEU A 34 3.63 5.88 18.22
C LEU A 34 2.12 5.79 17.93
N SER A 35 1.75 5.51 16.68
CA SER A 35 0.36 5.34 16.28
C SER A 35 0.00 3.87 16.15
N ASP A 36 -0.90 3.41 17.01
CA ASP A 36 -1.49 2.07 16.95
C ASP A 36 -2.88 2.12 16.31
N LEU A 37 -3.10 2.99 15.31
CA LEU A 37 -4.35 3.00 14.56
C LEU A 37 -4.31 1.99 13.43
N ARG A 38 -5.31 1.11 13.38
CA ARG A 38 -5.48 0.13 12.30
C ARG A 38 -6.76 0.39 11.52
N VAL A 39 -6.62 0.59 10.22
CA VAL A 39 -7.72 0.87 9.31
C VAL A 39 -7.86 -0.28 8.34
N MET A 40 -9.07 -0.77 8.14
CA MET A 40 -9.41 -1.70 7.06
C MET A 40 -10.19 -0.95 5.99
N TYR A 41 -9.79 -1.07 4.74
CA TYR A 41 -10.49 -0.47 3.60
C TYR A 41 -10.96 -1.58 2.67
N LEU A 42 -12.27 -1.78 2.62
CA LEU A 42 -12.92 -2.78 1.76
C LEU A 42 -13.22 -2.15 0.40
N PHE A 43 -12.89 -2.84 -0.70
CA PHE A 43 -13.16 -2.35 -2.04
C PHE A 43 -13.33 -3.50 -3.04
N ASP A 44 -14.06 -3.21 -4.13
CA ASP A 44 -14.34 -4.17 -5.21
C ASP A 44 -13.42 -3.94 -6.41
N ASP A 45 -13.27 -2.69 -6.87
CA ASP A 45 -12.38 -2.31 -7.97
C ASP A 45 -11.15 -1.54 -7.47
N PRO A 46 -9.91 -2.02 -7.74
CA PRO A 46 -8.69 -1.26 -7.45
C PRO A 46 -8.64 0.15 -8.05
N GLY A 47 -9.36 0.40 -9.14
CA GLY A 47 -9.47 1.71 -9.78
C GLY A 47 -10.28 2.74 -8.99
N GLU A 48 -11.12 2.28 -8.06
CA GLU A 48 -12.03 3.12 -7.26
C GLU A 48 -11.50 3.40 -5.85
N ILE A 49 -10.30 2.92 -5.53
CA ILE A 49 -9.66 3.17 -4.24
C ILE A 49 -9.45 4.67 -4.04
N ASP A 50 -9.96 5.20 -2.92
CA ASP A 50 -9.69 6.57 -2.46
C ASP A 50 -8.27 6.69 -1.90
N TRP A 51 -7.28 6.66 -2.79
CA TRP A 51 -5.87 6.81 -2.47
C TRP A 51 -5.55 8.06 -1.64
N PRO A 52 -6.14 9.25 -1.91
CA PRO A 52 -5.95 10.42 -1.07
C PRO A 52 -6.25 10.16 0.42
N THR A 53 -7.38 9.52 0.73
CA THR A 53 -7.75 9.21 2.12
C THR A 53 -6.80 8.18 2.73
N ILE A 54 -6.46 7.12 1.98
CA ILE A 54 -5.55 6.05 2.45
C ILE A 54 -4.16 6.62 2.78
N TYR A 55 -3.61 7.42 1.87
CA TYR A 55 -2.31 8.06 2.09
C TYR A 55 -2.37 9.09 3.21
N TYR A 56 -3.45 9.86 3.32
CA TYR A 56 -3.61 10.79 4.43
C TYR A 56 -3.61 10.07 5.78
N LEU A 57 -4.34 8.97 5.93
CA LEU A 57 -4.37 8.19 7.17
C LEU A 57 -2.99 7.59 7.52
N ASN A 58 -2.31 7.03 6.52
CA ASN A 58 -1.00 6.43 6.72
C ASN A 58 0.09 7.47 7.02
N ASP A 59 0.17 8.54 6.24
CA ASP A 59 1.27 9.51 6.32
C ASP A 59 1.06 10.53 7.45
N ARG A 60 -0.19 10.96 7.67
CA ARG A 60 -0.48 11.98 8.67
C ARG A 60 -0.59 11.42 10.07
N TYR A 61 -1.21 10.25 10.20
CA TYR A 61 -1.50 9.64 11.50
C TYR A 61 -0.68 8.39 11.76
N GLY A 62 0.19 7.95 10.87
CA GLY A 62 0.94 6.71 11.05
C GLY A 62 0.05 5.47 11.09
N ALA A 63 -1.18 5.54 10.56
CA ALA A 63 -2.11 4.42 10.65
C ALA A 63 -1.65 3.26 9.75
N ARG A 64 -1.70 2.04 10.26
CA ARG A 64 -1.60 0.85 9.41
C ARG A 64 -2.90 0.69 8.64
N VAL A 65 -2.83 0.54 7.33
CA VAL A 65 -4.02 0.35 6.49
C VAL A 65 -3.95 -0.99 5.78
N ASP A 66 -4.93 -1.85 6.06
CA ASP A 66 -5.17 -3.10 5.36
C ASP A 66 -6.23 -2.85 4.27
N LEU A 67 -5.79 -2.78 3.02
CA LEU A 67 -6.62 -2.78 1.81
C LEU A 67 -7.11 -4.22 1.58
N VAL A 68 -8.41 -4.44 1.49
CA VAL A 68 -8.98 -5.79 1.35
C VAL A 68 -9.94 -5.84 0.17
N SER A 69 -9.70 -6.79 -0.73
CA SER A 69 -10.61 -7.11 -1.84
C SER A 69 -10.99 -8.59 -1.81
N VAL A 70 -12.23 -8.89 -2.22
CA VAL A 70 -12.74 -10.26 -2.34
C VAL A 70 -13.29 -10.46 -3.74
N GLU A 71 -12.65 -11.33 -4.50
CA GLU A 71 -13.00 -11.68 -5.87
C GLU A 71 -13.60 -13.09 -5.93
N THR A 72 -14.38 -13.34 -6.97
CA THR A 72 -14.94 -14.67 -7.23
C THR A 72 -13.97 -15.51 -8.07
N GLY A 73 -13.76 -16.78 -7.72
CA GLY A 73 -12.91 -17.70 -8.49
C GLY A 73 -13.22 -19.18 -8.26
N VAL A 74 -12.41 -20.07 -8.82
CA VAL A 74 -12.68 -21.53 -8.78
C VAL A 74 -12.29 -22.17 -7.44
N SER A 75 -11.33 -21.57 -6.74
CA SER A 75 -10.74 -22.10 -5.52
C SER A 75 -10.42 -20.97 -4.55
N PHE A 76 -10.45 -21.24 -3.25
CA PHE A 76 -10.00 -20.28 -2.25
C PHE A 76 -8.50 -19.97 -2.41
N ARG A 77 -8.13 -18.69 -2.50
CA ARG A 77 -6.75 -18.19 -2.49
C ARG A 77 -6.67 -16.91 -1.67
N ALA A 78 -5.54 -16.70 -1.01
CA ALA A 78 -5.23 -15.49 -0.28
C ALA A 78 -3.85 -14.99 -0.73
N GLU A 79 -3.78 -13.74 -1.15
CA GLU A 79 -2.58 -13.06 -1.59
C GLU A 79 -2.35 -11.83 -0.70
N LEU A 80 -1.10 -11.60 -0.30
CA LEU A 80 -0.71 -10.45 0.51
C LEU A 80 0.40 -9.69 -0.22
N HIS A 81 0.15 -8.42 -0.50
CA HIS A 81 1.11 -7.50 -1.07
C HIS A 81 1.36 -6.35 -0.10
N ALA A 82 2.60 -6.19 0.34
CA ALA A 82 3.00 -5.01 1.11
C ALA A 82 3.52 -3.94 0.16
N LEU A 83 3.15 -2.68 0.38
CA LEU A 83 3.81 -1.56 -0.28
C LEU A 83 5.09 -1.24 0.50
N PRO A 84 6.28 -1.31 -0.12
CA PRO A 84 7.52 -0.93 0.54
C PRO A 84 7.42 0.49 1.11
N GLU A 85 8.09 0.73 2.24
CA GLU A 85 8.25 2.05 2.87
C GLU A 85 6.97 2.67 3.49
N ARG A 86 5.85 1.93 3.49
CA ARG A 86 4.58 2.36 4.11
C ARG A 86 3.93 1.22 4.91
N GLN A 87 3.13 1.56 5.90
CA GLN A 87 2.29 0.59 6.63
C GLN A 87 0.98 0.29 5.86
N LEU A 88 1.11 -0.06 4.58
CA LEU A 88 0.00 -0.37 3.68
C LEU A 88 0.11 -1.82 3.21
N PHE A 89 -0.96 -2.59 3.42
CA PHE A 89 -1.02 -4.02 3.11
C PHE A 89 -2.25 -4.31 2.28
N TRP A 90 -2.09 -4.94 1.12
CA TRP A 90 -3.19 -5.38 0.28
C TRP A 90 -3.40 -6.88 0.43
N HIS A 91 -4.54 -7.23 1.02
CA HIS A 91 -5.05 -8.59 1.13
C HIS A 91 -6.06 -8.83 0.02
N ARG A 92 -5.72 -9.71 -0.91
CA ARG A 92 -6.60 -10.11 -2.02
C ARG A 92 -7.07 -11.53 -1.78
N PHE A 93 -8.38 -11.70 -1.63
CA PHE A 93 -9.01 -13.00 -1.45
C PHE A 93 -9.76 -13.39 -2.72
N ILE A 94 -9.55 -14.62 -3.18
CA ILE A 94 -10.32 -15.19 -4.29
C ILE A 94 -11.11 -16.35 -3.71
N ALA A 95 -12.44 -16.31 -3.78
CA ALA A 95 -13.32 -17.31 -3.18
C ALA A 95 -14.33 -17.87 -4.21
N PRO A 96 -14.71 -19.15 -4.12
CA PRO A 96 -15.84 -19.70 -4.87
C PRO A 96 -17.16 -18.96 -4.61
N GLU A 97 -17.91 -18.73 -5.68
CA GLU A 97 -19.24 -18.10 -5.62
C GLU A 97 -20.19 -18.88 -4.69
N GLY A 98 -20.99 -18.15 -3.91
CA GLY A 98 -22.01 -18.74 -3.03
C GLY A 98 -21.46 -19.52 -1.84
N GLN A 99 -20.16 -19.41 -1.51
CA GLN A 99 -19.56 -20.10 -0.37
C GLN A 99 -19.27 -19.16 0.80
N GLU A 100 -20.34 -18.80 1.53
CA GLU A 100 -20.29 -17.97 2.74
C GLU A 100 -19.31 -18.50 3.81
N ARG A 101 -19.03 -19.81 3.82
CA ARG A 101 -18.05 -20.44 4.72
C ARG A 101 -16.65 -19.84 4.65
N TYR A 102 -16.30 -19.15 3.57
CA TYR A 102 -14.99 -18.49 3.45
C TYR A 102 -14.94 -17.14 4.14
N VAL A 103 -16.07 -16.53 4.50
CA VAL A 103 -16.10 -15.24 5.21
C VAL A 103 -15.34 -15.36 6.53
N ASP A 104 -15.61 -16.39 7.32
CA ASP A 104 -14.89 -16.61 8.58
C ASP A 104 -13.38 -16.82 8.37
N SER A 105 -12.99 -17.47 7.26
CA SER A 105 -11.58 -17.68 6.91
C SER A 105 -10.90 -16.37 6.51
N ILE A 106 -11.59 -15.51 5.77
CA ILE A 106 -11.11 -14.18 5.37
C ILE A 106 -10.97 -13.30 6.61
N LEU A 107 -12.01 -13.22 7.45
CA LEU A 107 -11.98 -12.45 8.68
C LEU A 107 -10.88 -12.94 9.63
N ALA A 108 -10.74 -14.25 9.80
CA ALA A 108 -9.66 -14.82 10.61
C ALA A 108 -8.27 -14.47 10.05
N ALA A 109 -8.09 -14.43 8.72
CA ALA A 109 -6.83 -14.05 8.11
C ALA A 109 -6.51 -12.56 8.37
N VAL A 110 -7.44 -11.65 8.07
CA VAL A 110 -7.18 -10.22 8.18
C VAL A 110 -7.13 -9.74 9.64
N TRP A 111 -7.91 -10.35 10.53
CA TRP A 111 -7.97 -10.02 11.96
C TRP A 111 -7.07 -10.89 12.85
N SER A 112 -6.20 -11.72 12.26
CA SER A 112 -5.33 -12.67 12.97
C SER A 112 -4.44 -12.02 14.03
N ASP A 113 -3.91 -10.84 13.70
CA ASP A 113 -3.00 -10.08 14.54
C ASP A 113 -3.75 -9.12 15.48
N ARG A 114 -4.61 -8.26 14.91
CA ARG A 114 -5.43 -7.29 15.63
C ARG A 114 -6.66 -6.94 14.80
N ARG A 115 -7.79 -6.67 15.45
CA ARG A 115 -9.00 -6.17 14.76
C ARG A 115 -8.77 -4.72 14.30
N PRO A 116 -9.35 -4.29 13.17
CA PRO A 116 -9.28 -2.88 12.77
C PRO A 116 -10.05 -2.00 13.76
N ASP A 117 -9.51 -0.80 14.00
CA ASP A 117 -10.19 0.26 14.77
C ASP A 117 -11.24 0.96 13.92
N ILE A 118 -10.98 1.09 12.62
CA ILE A 118 -11.84 1.76 11.64
C ILE A 118 -12.01 0.84 10.43
N ILE A 119 -13.25 0.67 10.00
CA ILE A 119 -13.58 0.01 8.72
C ILE A 119 -14.13 1.07 7.80
N LEU A 120 -13.48 1.23 6.65
CA LEU A 120 -13.90 2.06 5.54
C LEU A 120 -14.40 1.14 4.42
N ILE A 121 -15.48 1.56 3.77
CA ILE A 121 -16.06 0.85 2.64
C ILE A 121 -15.94 1.79 1.45
N GLY A 122 -15.20 1.36 0.44
CA GLY A 122 -15.08 2.07 -0.83
C GLY A 122 -16.44 2.15 -1.52
N ASP A 123 -16.61 3.20 -2.32
CA ASP A 123 -17.76 3.25 -3.22
C ASP A 123 -17.64 2.12 -4.25
N SER A 124 -18.75 1.49 -4.59
CA SER A 124 -18.80 0.38 -5.56
C SER A 124 -19.34 0.80 -6.92
N GLY A 125 -19.49 2.11 -7.15
CA GLY A 125 -19.91 2.68 -8.44
C GLY A 125 -21.33 2.31 -8.87
N ASN A 126 -22.08 1.55 -8.07
CA ASN A 126 -23.43 1.07 -8.37
C ASN A 126 -24.53 2.03 -7.87
N GLY A 127 -24.32 3.33 -8.11
CA GLY A 127 -25.29 4.42 -7.87
C GLY A 127 -26.03 4.84 -9.13
#